data_AF-A0A7V5WQG2-F1
#
_entry.id   AF-A0A7V5WQG2-F1
#
_cell.length_a   1.000
_cell.length_b   1.000
_cell.length_c   1.000
_cell.angle_alpha   90.00
_cell.angle_beta   90.00
_cell.angle_gamma   90.00
#
_symmetry.space_group_name_H-M   'P 1'
#
loop_
_entity.id
_entity.type
_entity.pdbx_description
1 polymer ?
#
loop_
_entity_poly.entity_id
_entity_poly.type
_entity_poly.pdbx_seq_one_letter_code
_entity_poly.pdbx_strand_id
1 'polypeptide(L)'
;MNFFSDFAQRLKSLDILEFAIILFALMIVTVVFTWPSDFYQVNNSFFSLSLIRISLLCLLALYYGSFSKDKTQREKRYDILAIVFLDIVTIPIEITAYSLSVPAVPVYWTLVLAIIDSIAYFSIGLLVAQILHYLHLRFITILAVFGIFAAFVMLDINLGLALASPVHAISKPSISHLVVMLIVALIGIGSLIKNDSSQPEPN
;
A
#
# COMPACT_ATOMS: atom_id res chain seq x y z
N MET A 1 -5.40 -6.70 27.79
CA MET A 1 -4.33 -5.93 27.11
C MET A 1 -4.95 -4.71 26.44
N ASN A 2 -4.27 -3.56 26.50
CA ASN A 2 -4.77 -2.30 25.97
C ASN A 2 -4.47 -2.21 24.46
N PHE A 3 -5.46 -1.92 23.62
CA PHE A 3 -5.27 -1.78 22.17
C PHE A 3 -4.11 -0.86 21.81
N PHE A 4 -3.98 0.27 22.52
CA PHE A 4 -2.94 1.26 22.27
C PHE A 4 -1.53 0.74 22.57
N SER A 5 -1.34 -0.11 23.59
CA SER A 5 -0.01 -0.66 23.90
C SER A 5 0.47 -1.58 22.80
N ASP A 6 -0.42 -2.41 22.28
CA ASP A 6 -0.07 -3.44 21.31
C ASP A 6 0.15 -2.83 19.93
N PHE A 7 -0.66 -1.84 19.56
CA PHE A 7 -0.43 -1.07 18.35
C PHE A 7 0.89 -0.28 18.42
N ALA A 8 1.17 0.38 19.55
CA ALA A 8 2.44 1.08 19.74
C ALA A 8 3.64 0.11 19.72
N GLN A 9 3.49 -1.09 20.26
CA GLN A 9 4.50 -2.14 20.17
C GLN A 9 4.71 -2.58 18.72
N ARG A 10 3.65 -2.72 17.93
CA ARG A 10 3.77 -3.01 16.49
C ARG A 10 4.50 -1.89 15.75
N LEU A 11 4.20 -0.62 16.02
CA LEU A 11 4.91 0.49 15.38
C LEU A 11 6.41 0.53 15.73
N LYS A 12 6.78 0.03 16.91
CA LYS A 12 8.19 -0.07 17.36
C LYS A 12 8.92 -1.31 16.86
N SER A 13 8.22 -2.21 16.17
CA SER A 13 8.85 -3.41 15.62
C SER A 13 9.89 -3.03 14.57
N LEU A 14 11.02 -3.74 14.58
CA LEU A 14 12.16 -3.43 13.72
C LEU A 14 11.79 -3.48 12.24
N ASP A 15 10.93 -4.41 11.84
CA ASP A 15 10.49 -4.55 10.45
C ASP A 15 9.72 -3.31 9.97
N ILE A 16 8.75 -2.82 10.75
CA ILE A 16 7.99 -1.60 10.37
C ILE A 16 8.90 -0.38 10.32
N LEU A 17 9.85 -0.28 11.26
CA LEU A 17 10.79 0.83 11.32
C LEU A 17 11.79 0.80 10.15
N GLU A 18 12.32 -0.37 9.80
CA GLU A 18 13.18 -0.57 8.62
C GLU A 18 12.46 -0.16 7.34
N PHE A 19 11.19 -0.58 7.17
CA PHE A 19 10.40 -0.16 6.02
C PHE A 19 10.08 1.33 6.00
N ALA A 20 9.77 1.92 7.15
CA ALA A 20 9.58 3.36 7.25
C ALA A 20 10.86 4.10 6.82
N ILE A 21 12.03 3.66 7.29
CA ILE A 21 13.33 4.21 6.89
C ILE A 21 13.54 4.08 5.38
N ILE A 22 13.30 2.89 4.80
CA ILE A 22 13.43 2.67 3.36
C ILE A 22 12.47 3.56 2.57
N LEU A 23 11.21 3.68 3.02
CA LEU A 23 10.20 4.54 2.41
C LEU A 23 10.68 6.01 2.38
N PHE A 24 11.09 6.55 3.54
CA PHE A 24 11.60 7.93 3.60
C PHE A 24 12.89 8.10 2.81
N ALA A 25 13.81 7.14 2.85
CA ALA A 25 15.05 7.19 2.09
C ALA A 25 14.78 7.22 0.57
N LEU A 26 13.88 6.37 0.07
CA LEU A 26 13.50 6.36 -1.35
C LEU A 26 12.76 7.64 -1.76
N MET A 27 11.94 8.20 -0.87
CA MET A 27 11.31 9.50 -1.11
C MET A 27 12.35 10.63 -1.19
N ILE A 28 13.35 10.64 -0.30
CA ILE A 28 14.46 11.62 -0.35
C ILE A 28 15.26 11.46 -1.64
N VAL A 29 15.64 10.22 -1.99
CA VAL A 29 16.32 9.91 -3.25
C VAL A 29 15.51 10.43 -4.43
N THR A 30 14.19 10.19 -4.44
CA THR A 30 13.29 10.73 -5.47
C THR A 30 13.40 12.25 -5.56
N VAL A 31 13.27 12.98 -4.45
CA VAL A 31 13.40 14.45 -4.43
C VAL A 31 14.73 14.91 -5.02
N VAL A 32 15.84 14.24 -4.69
CA VAL A 32 17.17 14.57 -5.19
C VAL A 32 17.25 14.37 -6.71
N PHE A 33 16.75 13.25 -7.23
CA PHE A 33 16.81 12.92 -8.65
C PHE A 33 15.78 13.68 -9.49
N THR A 34 14.66 14.09 -8.89
CA THR A 34 13.63 14.90 -9.56
C THR A 34 13.80 16.38 -9.25
N TRP A 35 14.93 16.82 -8.67
CA TRP A 35 15.13 18.23 -8.38
C TRP A 35 15.17 19.01 -9.71
N PRO A 36 14.32 20.03 -9.89
CA PRO A 36 14.24 20.75 -11.16
C PRO A 36 15.55 21.50 -11.43
N SER A 37 16.17 21.26 -12.58
CA SER A 37 17.33 22.02 -13.05
C SER A 37 16.93 23.39 -13.65
N ASP A 38 15.67 23.52 -14.09
CA ASP A 38 15.12 24.69 -14.75
C ASP A 38 13.71 25.02 -14.25
N PHE A 39 13.35 26.31 -14.24
CA PHE A 39 12.05 26.82 -13.77
C PHE A 39 10.84 26.23 -14.52
N TYR A 40 11.00 25.83 -15.80
CA TYR A 40 9.93 25.24 -16.59
C TYR A 40 9.61 23.77 -16.22
N GLN A 41 10.54 23.07 -15.56
CA GLN A 41 10.36 21.65 -15.19
C GLN A 41 9.75 21.48 -13.78
N VAL A 42 9.67 22.56 -12.99
CA VAL A 42 9.16 22.55 -11.61
C VAL A 42 7.75 21.95 -11.53
N ASN A 43 6.89 22.21 -12.52
CA ASN A 43 5.48 21.84 -12.49
C ASN A 43 5.19 20.32 -12.39
N ASN A 44 6.07 19.45 -12.91
CA ASN A 44 5.84 17.99 -12.90
C ASN A 44 6.83 17.22 -12.03
N SER A 45 7.93 17.85 -11.65
CA SER A 45 9.07 17.22 -10.99
C SER A 45 8.68 16.52 -9.67
N PHE A 46 7.80 17.12 -8.88
CA PHE A 46 7.43 16.59 -7.58
C PHE A 46 6.25 15.62 -7.60
N PHE A 47 5.53 15.47 -8.73
CA PHE A 47 4.41 14.53 -8.83
C PHE A 47 4.88 13.06 -8.78
N SER A 48 6.10 12.78 -9.25
CA SER A 48 6.75 11.48 -9.13
C SER A 48 6.90 11.02 -7.68
N LEU A 49 6.96 11.95 -6.72
CA LEU A 49 7.03 11.60 -5.30
C LEU A 49 5.73 10.97 -4.80
N SER A 50 4.57 11.49 -5.20
CA SER A 50 3.27 10.89 -4.87
C SER A 50 3.13 9.49 -5.50
N LEU A 51 3.61 9.34 -6.73
CA LEU A 51 3.65 8.06 -7.44
C LEU A 51 4.47 7.01 -6.70
N ILE A 52 5.69 7.38 -6.28
CA ILE A 52 6.61 6.50 -5.56
C ILE A 52 6.09 6.18 -4.17
N ARG A 53 5.56 7.18 -3.44
CA ARG A 53 4.91 7.00 -2.14
C ARG A 53 3.85 5.90 -2.20
N ILE A 54 2.85 6.06 -3.07
CA ILE A 54 1.73 5.09 -3.16
C ILE A 54 2.24 3.72 -3.62
N SER A 55 3.15 3.68 -4.60
CA SER A 55 3.70 2.40 -5.09
C SER A 55 4.42 1.62 -3.99
N LEU A 56 5.22 2.30 -3.17
CA LEU A 56 5.94 1.68 -2.05
C LEU A 56 5.00 1.23 -0.94
N LEU A 57 3.95 2.00 -0.64
CA LEU A 57 2.93 1.63 0.34
C LEU A 57 2.12 0.42 -0.12
N CYS A 58 1.73 0.36 -1.39
CA CYS A 58 1.07 -0.81 -1.99
C CYS A 58 1.96 -2.06 -1.97
N LEU A 59 3.25 -1.92 -2.31
CA LEU A 59 4.22 -3.02 -2.22
C LEU A 59 4.39 -3.51 -0.79
N LEU A 60 4.51 -2.58 0.17
CA LEU A 60 4.62 -2.89 1.59
C LEU A 60 3.38 -3.62 2.10
N ALA A 61 2.19 -3.15 1.70
CA ALA A 61 0.93 -3.76 2.04
C ALA A 61 0.82 -5.18 1.50
N LEU A 62 1.13 -5.36 0.20
CA LEU A 62 1.15 -6.67 -0.45
C LEU A 62 2.14 -7.61 0.22
N TYR A 63 3.33 -7.12 0.56
CA TYR A 63 4.35 -7.86 1.29
C TYR A 63 3.80 -8.35 2.63
N TYR A 64 3.33 -7.45 3.51
CA TYR A 64 2.81 -7.85 4.82
C TYR A 64 1.61 -8.79 4.74
N GLY A 65 0.71 -8.55 3.78
CA GLY A 65 -0.41 -9.45 3.51
C GLY A 65 0.07 -10.85 3.12
N SER A 66 1.09 -10.95 2.25
CA SER A 66 1.63 -12.22 1.76
C SER A 66 2.34 -13.06 2.83
N PHE A 67 2.91 -12.43 3.86
CA PHE A 67 3.58 -13.08 4.99
C PHE A 67 2.66 -13.27 6.22
N SER A 68 1.36 -13.04 6.07
CA SER A 68 0.41 -13.07 7.18
C SER A 68 -0.11 -14.47 7.53
N LYS A 69 0.20 -15.51 6.75
CA LYS A 69 -0.48 -16.81 6.85
C LYS A 69 -0.44 -17.41 8.25
N ASP A 70 0.70 -17.31 8.91
CA ASP A 70 0.95 -17.90 10.22
C ASP A 70 0.66 -16.91 11.37
N LYS A 71 0.21 -15.69 11.05
CA LYS A 71 -0.17 -14.66 12.03
C LYS A 71 -1.62 -14.83 12.48
N THR A 72 -1.86 -14.48 13.75
CA THR A 72 -3.20 -14.32 14.31
C THR A 72 -3.95 -13.18 13.61
N GLN A 73 -5.28 -13.19 13.66
CA GLN A 73 -6.08 -12.12 13.05
C GLN A 73 -5.81 -10.75 13.68
N ARG A 74 -5.55 -10.74 14.99
CA ARG A 74 -5.18 -9.52 15.70
C ARG A 74 -3.87 -8.93 15.19
N GLU A 75 -2.85 -9.74 14.95
CA GLU A 75 -1.57 -9.28 14.37
C GLU A 75 -1.77 -8.73 12.95
N LYS A 76 -2.60 -9.37 12.12
CA LYS A 76 -2.94 -8.87 10.78
C LYS A 76 -3.61 -7.50 10.83
N ARG A 77 -4.50 -7.28 11.80
CA ARG A 77 -5.13 -5.97 12.03
C ARG A 77 -4.09 -4.92 12.42
N TYR A 78 -3.10 -5.26 13.24
CA TYR A 78 -2.03 -4.32 13.56
C TYR A 78 -1.08 -4.05 12.39
N ASP A 79 -0.84 -5.04 11.52
CA ASP A 79 -0.07 -4.83 10.28
C ASP A 79 -0.74 -3.80 9.38
N ILE A 80 -2.03 -3.98 9.08
CA ILE A 80 -2.76 -3.04 8.22
C ILE A 80 -2.89 -1.66 8.87
N LEU A 81 -3.12 -1.58 10.19
CA LEU A 81 -3.12 -0.31 10.91
C LEU A 81 -1.75 0.39 10.88
N ALA A 82 -0.66 -0.37 10.95
CA ALA A 82 0.69 0.20 10.86
C ALA A 82 0.96 0.76 9.46
N ILE A 83 0.51 0.08 8.40
CA ILE A 83 0.60 0.58 7.02
C ILE A 83 -0.24 1.85 6.85
N VAL A 84 -1.49 1.85 7.30
CA VAL A 84 -2.35 3.05 7.25
C VAL A 84 -1.77 4.20 8.08
N PHE A 85 -1.11 3.90 9.19
CA PHE A 85 -0.37 4.90 9.95
C PHE A 85 0.78 5.49 9.14
N LEU A 86 1.56 4.68 8.42
CA LEU A 86 2.58 5.18 7.50
C LEU A 86 1.99 6.00 6.35
N ASP A 87 0.81 5.64 5.83
CA ASP A 87 0.07 6.47 4.88
C ASP A 87 -0.16 7.86 5.48
N ILE A 88 -0.71 7.94 6.69
CA ILE A 88 -1.03 9.20 7.36
C ILE A 88 0.23 10.02 7.64
N VAL A 89 1.29 9.40 8.14
CA VAL A 89 2.54 10.10 8.48
C VAL A 89 3.22 10.69 7.23
N THR A 90 3.00 10.12 6.06
CA THR A 90 3.58 10.61 4.79
C THR A 90 2.72 11.65 4.07
N ILE A 91 1.51 11.97 4.56
CA ILE A 91 0.61 13.00 4.00
C ILE A 91 1.30 14.39 3.87
N PRO A 92 2.01 14.91 4.88
CA PRO A 92 2.63 16.23 4.78
C PRO A 92 3.62 16.34 3.62
N ILE A 93 4.33 15.25 3.30
CA ILE A 93 5.27 15.22 2.19
C ILE A 93 4.51 15.28 0.86
N GLU A 94 3.40 14.55 0.74
CA GLU A 94 2.57 14.61 -0.45
C GLU A 94 1.94 15.99 -0.66
N ILE A 95 1.39 16.61 0.38
CA ILE A 95 0.85 17.98 0.31
C ILE A 95 1.94 18.95 -0.15
N THR A 96 3.16 18.81 0.38
CA THR A 96 4.30 19.64 -0.02
C THR A 96 4.66 19.42 -1.49
N ALA A 97 4.77 18.17 -1.93
CA ALA A 97 5.03 17.84 -3.34
C ALA A 97 3.95 18.39 -4.28
N TYR A 98 2.69 18.32 -3.86
CA TYR A 98 1.56 18.90 -4.58
C TYR A 98 1.56 20.43 -4.61
N SER A 99 2.05 21.10 -3.56
CA SER A 99 2.18 22.57 -3.57
C SER A 99 3.33 23.04 -4.46
N LEU A 100 4.34 22.19 -4.66
CA LEU A 100 5.49 22.45 -5.51
C LEU A 100 5.29 21.99 -6.97
N SER A 101 4.19 21.27 -7.25
CA SER A 101 3.80 20.83 -8.59
C SER A 101 2.47 21.45 -8.98
N VAL A 102 2.13 21.45 -10.27
CA VAL A 102 0.80 21.82 -10.75
C VAL A 102 0.18 20.61 -11.45
N PRO A 103 -0.13 19.55 -10.71
CA PRO A 103 -0.64 18.33 -11.30
C PRO A 103 -2.08 18.52 -11.79
N ALA A 104 -2.44 17.81 -12.86
CA ALA A 104 -3.80 17.81 -13.40
C ALA A 104 -4.82 17.09 -12.49
N VAL A 105 -4.34 16.32 -11.51
CA VAL A 105 -5.14 15.50 -10.61
C VAL A 105 -5.19 16.17 -9.23
N PRO A 106 -6.35 16.25 -8.57
CA PRO A 106 -6.44 16.91 -7.26
C PRO A 106 -5.82 16.08 -6.13
N VAL A 107 -5.26 16.76 -5.11
CA VAL A 107 -4.56 16.14 -3.95
C VAL A 107 -5.43 15.09 -3.23
N TYR A 108 -6.72 15.36 -3.06
CA TYR A 108 -7.60 14.45 -2.32
C TYR A 108 -7.72 13.09 -3.01
N TRP A 109 -7.55 13.02 -4.34
CA TRP A 109 -7.64 11.78 -5.10
C TRP A 109 -6.53 10.82 -4.69
N THR A 110 -5.28 11.29 -4.67
CA THR A 110 -4.13 10.47 -4.33
C THR A 110 -4.09 10.13 -2.84
N LEU A 111 -4.54 11.02 -1.97
CA LEU A 111 -4.70 10.73 -0.53
C LEU A 111 -5.71 9.61 -0.27
N VAL A 112 -6.87 9.66 -0.92
CA VAL A 112 -7.90 8.62 -0.81
C VAL A 112 -7.42 7.31 -1.42
N LEU A 113 -6.79 7.37 -2.60
CA LEU A 113 -6.22 6.19 -3.26
C LEU A 113 -5.15 5.52 -2.41
N ALA A 114 -4.25 6.26 -1.78
CA ALA A 114 -3.20 5.68 -0.94
C ALA A 114 -3.77 4.76 0.13
N ILE A 115 -4.79 5.22 0.86
CA ILE A 115 -5.41 4.44 1.94
C ILE A 115 -6.17 3.23 1.37
N ILE A 116 -6.98 3.43 0.33
CA ILE A 116 -7.78 2.36 -0.28
C ILE A 116 -6.85 1.29 -0.88
N ASP A 117 -5.86 1.71 -1.65
CA ASP A 117 -4.92 0.81 -2.32
C ASP A 117 -4.04 0.07 -1.30
N SER A 118 -3.55 0.73 -0.24
CA SER A 118 -2.85 0.05 0.86
C SER A 118 -3.69 -1.08 1.46
N ILE A 119 -4.97 -0.84 1.75
CA ILE A 119 -5.86 -1.87 2.32
C ILE A 119 -6.14 -2.98 1.29
N ALA A 120 -6.40 -2.61 0.03
CA ALA A 120 -6.67 -3.55 -1.04
C ALA A 120 -5.46 -4.44 -1.36
N TYR A 121 -4.26 -3.87 -1.50
CA TYR A 121 -3.03 -4.61 -1.74
C TYR A 121 -2.66 -5.52 -0.55
N PHE A 122 -2.92 -5.09 0.68
CA PHE A 122 -2.80 -5.99 1.84
C PHE A 122 -3.74 -7.19 1.70
N SER A 123 -4.99 -6.95 1.31
CA SER A 123 -6.01 -7.99 1.11
C SER A 123 -5.65 -8.96 -0.01
N ILE A 124 -5.10 -8.45 -1.12
CA ILE A 124 -4.54 -9.26 -2.20
C ILE A 124 -3.37 -10.08 -1.65
N GLY A 125 -2.51 -9.50 -0.82
CA GLY A 125 -1.44 -10.22 -0.14
C GLY A 125 -1.96 -11.39 0.70
N LEU A 126 -3.07 -11.22 1.43
CA LEU A 126 -3.69 -12.32 2.17
C LEU A 126 -4.08 -13.48 1.25
N LEU A 127 -4.66 -13.18 0.08
CA LEU A 127 -5.02 -14.18 -0.93
C LEU A 127 -3.77 -14.87 -1.48
N VAL A 128 -2.71 -14.11 -1.77
CA VAL A 128 -1.43 -14.64 -2.22
C VAL A 128 -0.84 -15.60 -1.20
N ALA A 129 -0.87 -15.24 0.08
CA ALA A 129 -0.41 -16.09 1.18
C ALA A 129 -1.14 -17.44 1.20
N GLN A 130 -2.47 -17.41 0.97
CA GLN A 130 -3.30 -18.61 0.91
C GLN A 130 -2.99 -19.47 -0.31
N ILE A 131 -2.90 -18.87 -1.50
CA ILE A 131 -2.59 -19.57 -2.76
C ILE A 131 -1.20 -20.20 -2.70
N LEU A 132 -0.18 -19.45 -2.29
CA LEU A 132 1.20 -19.97 -2.20
C LEU A 132 1.33 -21.07 -1.15
N HIS A 133 0.59 -20.97 -0.04
CA HIS A 133 0.56 -22.04 0.94
C HIS A 133 -0.10 -23.30 0.39
N TYR A 134 -1.22 -23.18 -0.32
CA TYR A 134 -1.91 -24.31 -0.95
C TYR A 134 -1.01 -24.99 -2.00
N LEU A 135 -0.27 -24.20 -2.78
CA LEU A 135 0.66 -24.70 -3.79
C LEU A 135 2.01 -25.16 -3.22
N HIS A 136 2.24 -25.03 -1.90
CA HIS A 136 3.54 -25.32 -1.25
C HIS A 136 4.72 -24.48 -1.80
N LEU A 137 4.42 -23.29 -2.34
CA LEU A 137 5.38 -22.38 -2.98
C LEU A 137 5.76 -21.21 -2.06
N ARG A 138 5.86 -21.43 -0.74
CA ARG A 138 6.18 -20.36 0.22
C ARG A 138 7.53 -19.68 -0.06
N PHE A 139 8.48 -20.40 -0.67
CA PHE A 139 9.82 -19.87 -0.95
C PHE A 139 9.85 -18.76 -2.01
N ILE A 140 8.84 -18.67 -2.89
CA ILE A 140 8.76 -17.63 -3.93
C ILE A 140 7.94 -16.41 -3.51
N THR A 141 7.55 -16.28 -2.23
CA THR A 141 6.64 -15.21 -1.79
C THR A 141 7.12 -13.81 -2.16
N ILE A 142 8.41 -13.52 -1.96
CA ILE A 142 8.99 -12.21 -2.33
C ILE A 142 8.89 -11.98 -3.84
N LEU A 143 9.23 -13.00 -4.65
CA LEU A 143 9.12 -12.92 -6.10
C LEU A 143 7.66 -12.75 -6.56
N ALA A 144 6.71 -13.38 -5.87
CA ALA A 144 5.28 -13.24 -6.14
C ALA A 144 4.78 -11.83 -5.80
N VAL A 145 5.24 -11.21 -4.71
CA VAL A 145 4.88 -9.81 -4.36
C VAL A 145 5.28 -8.86 -5.49
N PHE A 146 6.54 -8.89 -5.91
CA PHE A 146 7.01 -8.05 -7.03
C PHE A 146 6.35 -8.43 -8.35
N GLY A 147 6.19 -9.72 -8.62
CA GLY A 147 5.57 -10.23 -9.84
C GLY A 147 4.12 -9.82 -9.97
N ILE A 148 3.34 -9.85 -8.89
CA ILE A 148 1.92 -9.44 -8.89
C ILE A 148 1.80 -7.93 -9.06
N PHE A 149 2.61 -7.15 -8.35
CA PHE A 149 2.62 -5.70 -8.52
C PHE A 149 2.96 -5.33 -9.97
N ALA A 150 4.01 -5.92 -10.55
CA ALA A 150 4.38 -5.72 -11.94
C ALA A 150 3.30 -6.22 -12.92
N ALA A 151 2.65 -7.35 -12.63
CA ALA A 151 1.58 -7.89 -13.45
C ALA A 151 0.37 -6.96 -13.50
N PHE A 152 -0.02 -6.32 -12.39
CA PHE A 152 -1.10 -5.34 -12.38
C PHE A 152 -0.75 -4.09 -13.19
N VAL A 153 0.47 -3.57 -13.04
CA VAL A 153 0.95 -2.45 -13.88
C VAL A 153 0.89 -2.82 -15.36
N MET A 154 1.41 -3.99 -15.74
CA MET A 154 1.44 -4.44 -17.13
C MET A 154 0.05 -4.75 -17.68
N LEU A 155 -0.83 -5.33 -16.88
CA LEU A 155 -2.21 -5.64 -17.27
C LEU A 155 -2.97 -4.34 -17.59
N ASP A 156 -2.86 -3.34 -16.74
CA ASP A 156 -3.51 -2.04 -16.94
C ASP A 156 -2.98 -1.33 -18.19
N ILE A 157 -1.65 -1.36 -18.42
CA ILE A 157 -1.03 -0.81 -19.63
C ILE A 157 -1.52 -1.53 -20.89
N ASN A 158 -1.56 -2.85 -20.89
CA ASN A 158 -1.93 -3.65 -22.05
C ASN A 158 -3.42 -3.55 -22.40
N LEU A 159 -4.28 -3.45 -21.38
CA LEU A 159 -5.73 -3.28 -21.57
C LEU A 159 -6.12 -1.81 -21.81
N GLY A 160 -5.23 -0.85 -21.53
CA GLY A 160 -5.53 0.57 -21.53
C GLY A 160 -6.56 0.95 -20.45
N LEU A 161 -6.65 0.15 -19.39
CA LEU A 161 -7.60 0.34 -18.29
C LEU A 161 -6.82 0.70 -17.01
N ALA A 162 -7.36 1.61 -16.20
CA ALA A 162 -6.88 1.85 -14.83
C ALA A 162 -7.81 1.07 -13.88
N LEU A 163 -7.44 -0.16 -13.53
CA LEU A 163 -8.24 -1.04 -12.67
C LEU A 163 -7.51 -1.50 -11.41
N ALA A 164 -6.25 -1.93 -11.55
CA ALA A 164 -5.49 -2.54 -10.46
C ALA A 164 -4.17 -1.82 -10.17
N SER A 165 -3.62 -1.11 -11.15
CA SER A 165 -2.33 -0.45 -11.04
C SER A 165 -2.44 0.90 -10.32
N PRO A 166 -1.83 1.08 -9.13
CA PRO A 166 -1.81 2.37 -8.46
C PRO A 166 -1.11 3.43 -9.31
N VAL A 167 -0.07 3.02 -10.06
CA VAL A 167 0.67 3.89 -10.99
C VAL A 167 -0.23 4.52 -12.04
N HIS A 168 -1.10 3.73 -12.68
CA HIS A 168 -1.98 4.21 -13.74
C HIS A 168 -3.12 5.07 -13.18
N ALA A 169 -3.71 4.66 -12.04
CA ALA A 169 -4.80 5.36 -11.37
C ALA A 169 -4.44 6.76 -10.85
N ILE A 170 -3.17 6.99 -10.53
CA ILE A 170 -2.64 8.31 -10.16
C ILE A 170 -2.53 9.22 -11.39
N SER A 171 -2.08 8.69 -12.52
CA SER A 171 -1.90 9.47 -13.75
C SER A 171 -3.21 9.84 -14.45
N LYS A 172 -4.23 8.97 -14.32
CA LYS A 172 -5.55 9.14 -14.92
C LYS A 172 -6.62 8.70 -13.91
N PRO A 173 -7.29 9.66 -13.24
CA PRO A 173 -8.34 9.34 -12.29
C PRO A 173 -9.40 8.43 -12.91
N SER A 174 -9.61 7.28 -12.29
CA SER A 174 -10.51 6.24 -12.75
C SER A 174 -11.44 5.82 -11.63
N ILE A 175 -12.74 6.07 -11.82
CA ILE A 175 -13.77 5.62 -10.87
C ILE A 175 -13.78 4.08 -10.80
N SER A 176 -13.51 3.40 -11.92
CA SER A 176 -13.44 1.94 -11.97
C SER A 176 -12.34 1.38 -11.06
N HIS A 177 -11.15 1.98 -11.05
CA HIS A 177 -10.07 1.61 -10.13
C HIS A 177 -10.53 1.75 -8.68
N LEU A 178 -11.06 2.93 -8.32
CA LEU A 178 -11.50 3.20 -6.96
C LEU A 178 -12.56 2.19 -6.50
N VAL A 179 -13.55 1.88 -7.33
CA VAL A 179 -14.61 0.91 -7.01
C VAL A 179 -14.04 -0.50 -6.82
N VAL A 180 -13.18 -0.96 -7.74
CA VAL A 180 -12.57 -2.30 -7.66
C VAL A 180 -11.74 -2.43 -6.39
N MET A 181 -10.85 -1.46 -6.14
CA MET A 181 -9.96 -1.49 -4.99
C MET A 181 -10.71 -1.32 -3.68
N LEU A 182 -11.78 -0.51 -3.65
CA LEU A 182 -12.67 -0.41 -2.49
C LEU A 182 -13.36 -1.75 -2.20
N ILE A 183 -13.87 -2.45 -3.21
CA ILE A 183 -14.49 -3.78 -3.04
C ILE A 183 -13.47 -4.76 -2.46
N VAL A 184 -12.25 -4.80 -3.03
CA VAL A 184 -11.17 -5.67 -2.54
C VAL A 184 -10.80 -5.34 -1.09
N ALA A 185 -10.66 -4.05 -0.77
CA ALA A 185 -10.38 -3.57 0.58
C ALA A 185 -11.47 -3.97 1.59
N LEU A 186 -12.75 -3.81 1.22
CA LEU A 186 -13.88 -4.19 2.07
C LEU A 186 -13.95 -5.70 2.31
N ILE A 187 -13.70 -6.51 1.28
CA ILE A 187 -13.62 -7.98 1.41
C ILE A 187 -12.51 -8.36 2.38
N GLY A 188 -11.33 -7.74 2.25
CA GLY A 188 -10.21 -7.98 3.16
C GLY A 188 -10.53 -7.63 4.61
N ILE A 189 -11.04 -6.43 4.85
CA ILE A 189 -11.48 -6.00 6.19
C ILE A 189 -12.53 -6.96 6.76
N GLY A 190 -13.53 -7.33 5.96
CA GLY A 190 -14.57 -8.29 6.36
C GLY A 190 -13.98 -9.65 6.76
N SER A 191 -12.97 -10.13 6.04
CA SER A 191 -12.27 -11.39 6.37
C SER A 191 -11.51 -11.31 7.69
N LEU A 192 -10.96 -10.14 8.04
CA LEU A 192 -10.28 -9.91 9.30
C LEU A 192 -11.25 -9.85 10.50
N ILE A 193 -12.50 -9.43 10.28
CA ILE A 193 -13.52 -9.31 11.33
C ILE A 193 -14.21 -10.65 11.62
N LYS A 194 -14.63 -11.39 10.60
CA LYS A 194 -15.50 -12.58 10.72
C LYS A 194 -14.89 -13.73 11.55
N ASN A 195 -13.57 -13.80 11.67
CA ASN A 195 -12.89 -14.96 12.25
C ASN A 195 -12.70 -14.88 13.78
N ASP A 196 -13.02 -13.75 14.42
CA ASP A 196 -12.97 -13.61 15.88
C ASP A 196 -14.21 -14.21 16.58
N SER A 197 -15.33 -14.37 15.87
CA SER A 197 -16.59 -14.88 16.45
C SER A 197 -16.68 -16.42 16.49
N SER A 198 -15.68 -17.13 15.99
CA SER A 198 -15.69 -18.58 15.80
C SER A 198 -14.70 -19.36 16.67
N GLN A 199 -14.04 -18.74 17.64
CA GLN A 199 -13.25 -19.49 18.63
C GLN A 199 -14.13 -19.86 19.83
N PRO A 200 -14.47 -21.15 20.05
CA PRO A 200 -15.12 -21.58 21.28
C PRO A 200 -14.19 -21.33 22.47
N GLU A 201 -14.72 -20.80 23.57
CA GLU A 201 -13.96 -20.63 24.81
C GLU A 201 -13.37 -21.99 25.23
N PRO A 202 -12.06 -22.05 25.56
CA PRO A 202 -11.51 -23.23 26.20
C PRO A 202 -12.11 -23.33 27.60
N ASN A 203 -13.02 -24.31 27.77
CA ASN A 203 -13.49 -24.78 29.08
C ASN A 203 -12.33 -25.34 29.92
#